data_AF-A0A9W8X3F3-F1
#
_entry.id   AF-A0A9W8X3F3-F1
#
_cell.length_a   1.000
_cell.length_b   1.000
_cell.length_c   1.000
_cell.angle_alpha   90.00
_cell.angle_beta   90.00
_cell.angle_gamma   90.00
#
_symmetry.space_group_name_H-M   'P 1'
#
loop_
_entity.id
_entity.type
_entity.pdbx_description
1 polymer ?
#
loop_
_entity_poly.entity_id
_entity_poly.type
_entity_poly.pdbx_seq_one_letter_code
_entity_poly.pdbx_strand_id
1 'polypeptide(L)' 'MATVLYMGVAPQDPNIDLPPGVSAEILDAGMNKSVEDLKNAGYQVVHFLPPIMQGIDELEKELQRNKYDLVLVGHQDRA' A
#
# COMPACT_ATOMS: atom_id res chain seq x y z
N MET A 1 5.73 18.53 6.63
CA MET A 1 4.70 17.50 6.87
C MET A 1 5.34 16.17 6.53
N ALA A 2 5.29 15.18 7.42
CA ALA A 2 5.97 13.90 7.17
C ALA A 2 5.23 13.13 6.06
N THR A 3 5.99 12.58 5.12
CA THR A 3 5.46 11.86 3.95
C THR A 3 5.65 10.36 4.13
N VAL A 4 4.56 9.62 3.97
CA VAL A 4 4.51 8.16 4.12
C VAL A 4 4.27 7.53 2.76
N LEU A 5 5.16 6.61 2.36
CA LEU A 5 4.90 5.69 1.27
C LEU A 5 4.09 4.51 1.83
N TYR A 6 2.81 4.46 1.49
CA TYR A 6 1.96 3.32 1.82
C TYR A 6 2.01 2.31 0.67
N MET A 7 2.66 1.18 0.94
CA MET A 7 2.78 0.07 0.02
C MET A 7 1.69 -0.96 0.27
N GLY A 8 1.01 -1.36 -0.79
CA GLY A 8 0.05 -2.44 -0.78
C GLY A 8 0.08 -3.21 -2.10
N VAL A 9 -0.79 -4.20 -2.20
CA VAL A 9 -1.01 -4.92 -3.45
C VAL A 9 -2.31 -4.42 -4.05
N ALA A 10 -2.30 -4.08 -5.33
CA ALA A 10 -3.52 -3.69 -6.01
C ALA A 10 -4.47 -4.92 -6.07
N PRO A 11 -5.71 -4.82 -5.56
CA PRO A 11 -6.64 -5.94 -5.56
C PRO A 11 -7.07 -6.38 -6.98
N GLN A 12 -6.75 -5.57 -7.98
CA GLN A 12 -6.95 -5.81 -9.41
C GLN A 12 -5.71 -6.36 -10.13
N ASP A 13 -4.63 -6.69 -9.42
CA ASP A 13 -3.46 -7.34 -10.05
C ASP A 13 -3.85 -8.76 -10.50
N PRO A 14 -3.67 -9.11 -11.79
CA PRO A 14 -4.06 -10.42 -12.31
C PRO A 14 -3.24 -11.59 -11.74
N ASN A 15 -2.12 -11.30 -11.07
CA ASN A 15 -1.23 -12.29 -10.46
C ASN A 15 -1.44 -12.39 -8.95
N ILE A 16 -2.41 -11.68 -8.37
CA ILE A 16 -2.70 -11.78 -6.94
C ILE A 16 -3.48 -13.07 -6.66
N ASP A 17 -2.88 -13.97 -5.90
CA ASP A 17 -3.58 -15.12 -5.33
C ASP A 17 -4.13 -14.69 -3.97
N LEU A 18 -5.44 -14.46 -3.90
CA LEU A 18 -6.09 -14.04 -2.67
C LEU A 18 -6.36 -15.24 -1.77
N PRO A 19 -5.98 -15.20 -0.48
CA PRO A 19 -6.30 -16.26 0.45
C PRO A 19 -7.83 -16.42 0.62
N PRO A 20 -8.30 -17.63 0.96
CA PRO A 20 -9.73 -17.89 1.11
C PRO A 20 -10.37 -16.96 2.15
N GLY A 21 -11.47 -16.31 1.77
CA GLY A 21 -12.19 -15.36 2.63
C GLY A 21 -11.69 -13.91 2.58
N VAL A 22 -10.71 -13.62 1.73
CA VAL A 22 -10.28 -12.26 1.38
C VAL A 22 -10.76 -11.95 -0.03
N SER A 23 -11.64 -10.95 -0.16
CA SER A 23 -12.04 -10.42 -1.46
C SER A 23 -11.24 -9.15 -1.79
N ALA A 24 -11.14 -8.83 -3.08
CA ALA A 24 -10.62 -7.57 -3.58
C ALA A 24 -11.24 -6.35 -2.87
N GLU A 25 -12.55 -6.41 -2.58
CA GLU A 25 -13.28 -5.36 -1.85
C GLU A 25 -12.80 -5.19 -0.41
N ILE A 26 -12.50 -6.29 0.29
CA ILE A 26 -11.99 -6.25 1.68
C ILE A 26 -10.60 -5.60 1.70
N LEU A 27 -9.75 -5.93 0.72
CA LEU A 27 -8.43 -5.32 0.58
C LEU A 27 -8.51 -3.83 0.29
N ASP A 28 -9.39 -3.43 -0.63
CA ASP A 28 -9.58 -2.02 -0.98
C ASP A 28 -10.11 -1.21 0.20
N ALA A 29 -11.12 -1.73 0.90
CA ALA A 29 -11.66 -1.11 2.12
C ALA A 29 -10.59 -0.97 3.22
N GLY A 30 -9.75 -2.00 3.39
CA GLY A 30 -8.67 -1.98 4.37
C GLY A 30 -7.59 -0.96 4.06
N MET A 31 -7.19 -0.89 2.79
CA MET A 31 -6.23 0.11 2.32
C MET A 31 -6.77 1.53 2.49
N ASN A 32 -8.01 1.79 2.05
CA ASN A 32 -8.65 3.10 2.20
C ASN A 32 -8.73 3.53 3.66
N LYS A 33 -9.05 2.61 4.57
CA LYS A 33 -9.07 2.89 6.01
C LYS A 33 -7.69 3.26 6.54
N SER A 34 -6.66 2.46 6.26
CA SER A 34 -5.29 2.77 6.71
C SER A 34 -4.82 4.14 6.22
N VAL A 35 -5.18 4.50 4.99
CA VAL A 35 -4.82 5.78 4.38
C VAL A 35 -5.57 6.93 5.05
N GLU A 36 -6.85 6.75 5.34
CA GLU A 36 -7.64 7.72 6.09
C GLU A 36 -7.07 7.94 7.49
N ASP A 37 -6.72 6.85 8.21
CA ASP A 37 -6.10 6.92 9.54
C ASP A 37 -4.77 7.70 9.50
N LEU A 38 -3.93 7.48 8.50
CA LEU A 38 -2.67 8.20 8.33
C LEU A 38 -2.88 9.68 7.98
N LYS A 39 -3.85 10.00 7.11
CA LYS A 39 -4.20 11.39 6.79
C LYS A 39 -4.75 12.11 8.02
N ASN A 40 -5.60 11.46 8.80
CA ASN A 40 -6.14 11.98 10.06
C ASN A 40 -5.04 12.21 11.10
N ALA A 41 -3.99 11.38 11.10
CA ALA A 41 -2.81 11.58 11.93
C ALA A 41 -1.85 12.68 11.42
N GLY A 42 -2.17 13.35 10.30
CA GLY A 42 -1.42 14.48 9.77
C GLY A 42 -0.29 14.12 8.81
N TYR A 43 -0.25 12.88 8.31
CA TYR A 43 0.72 12.45 7.31
C TYR A 43 0.25 12.79 5.89
N GLN A 44 1.21 13.14 5.03
CA GLN A 44 0.99 13.11 3.58
C GLN A 44 1.21 11.67 3.12
N VAL A 45 0.17 11.04 2.56
CA VAL A 45 0.23 9.62 2.16
C VAL A 45 0.36 9.52 0.64
N VAL A 46 1.37 8.77 0.18
CA VAL A 46 1.57 8.39 -1.21
C VAL A 46 1.28 6.91 -1.35
N HIS A 47 0.33 6.53 -2.22
CA HIS A 47 0.03 5.13 -2.49
C HIS A 47 1.03 4.57 -3.48
N PHE A 48 1.56 3.40 -3.13
CA PHE A 48 2.43 2.64 -4.00
C PHE A 48 1.92 1.22 -4.14
N LEU A 49 1.22 0.99 -5.26
CA LEU A 49 0.57 -0.28 -5.59
C LEU A 49 1.15 -0.83 -6.90
N PRO A 50 2.42 -1.23 -6.91
CA PRO A 50 3.03 -1.73 -8.13
C PRO A 50 2.48 -3.12 -8.46
N PRO A 51 2.56 -3.54 -9.73
CA PRO A 51 2.28 -4.92 -10.11
C PRO A 51 3.22 -5.89 -9.37
N ILE A 52 2.73 -7.03 -8.90
CA ILE A 52 3.51 -7.99 -8.07
C ILE A 52 4.83 -8.39 -8.75
N MET A 53 4.79 -8.65 -10.06
CA MET A 53 5.97 -9.07 -10.82
C MET A 53 7.02 -7.96 -11.03
N GLN A 54 6.67 -6.69 -10.79
CA GLN A 54 7.54 -5.53 -10.96
C GLN A 54 7.73 -4.74 -9.66
N GLY A 55 7.20 -5.25 -8.54
CA GLY A 55 7.07 -4.50 -7.29
C GLY A 55 8.38 -3.99 -6.73
N ILE A 56 9.44 -4.79 -6.82
CA ILE A 56 10.76 -4.44 -6.26
C ILE A 56 11.47 -3.41 -7.14
N ASP A 57 11.49 -3.60 -8.47
CA ASP A 57 12.14 -2.66 -9.39
C ASP A 57 11.45 -1.29 -9.40
N GLU A 58 10.12 -1.27 -9.40
CA GLU A 58 9.37 -0.01 -9.33
C GLU A 58 9.53 0.65 -7.95
N LEU A 59 9.61 -0.14 -6.86
CA LEU A 59 9.88 0.40 -5.53
C LEU A 59 11.25 1.05 -5.48
N GLU A 60 12.27 0.40 -6.03
CA GLU A 60 13.62 0.94 -6.04
C GLU A 60 13.67 2.28 -6.78
N LYS A 61 13.02 2.36 -7.94
CA LYS A 61 12.92 3.63 -8.69
C LYS A 61 12.16 4.70 -7.89
N GLU A 62 11.08 4.34 -7.20
CA GLU A 62 10.29 5.27 -6.41
C GLU A 62 11.09 5.84 -5.23
N LEU A 63 11.80 4.97 -4.50
CA LEU A 63 12.66 5.37 -3.38
C LEU A 63 13.91 6.14 -3.81
N GLN A 64 14.40 5.94 -5.03
CA GLN A 64 15.50 6.73 -5.59
C GLN A 64 15.05 8.13 -6.02
N ARG A 65 13.81 8.27 -6.52
CA ARG A 65 13.27 9.54 -7.03
C ARG A 65 12.70 10.42 -5.93
N ASN A 66 12.12 9.81 -4.91
CA ASN A 66 11.37 10.49 -3.87
C ASN A 66 11.95 10.16 -2.49
N LYS A 67 11.95 11.16 -1.60
CA LYS A 67 12.29 10.95 -0.19
C LYS A 67 11.00 10.80 0.61
N TYR A 68 10.91 9.72 1.37
CA TYR A 68 9.84 9.47 2.32
C TYR A 68 10.41 9.44 3.73
N ASP A 69 9.63 9.91 4.69
CA ASP A 69 9.99 9.83 6.11
C ASP A 69 9.70 8.44 6.67
N LEU A 70 8.76 7.71 6.07
CA LEU A 70 8.36 6.37 6.47
C LEU A 70 7.87 5.55 5.27
N VAL A 71 8.16 4.25 5.28
CA VAL A 71 7.54 3.27 4.38
C VAL A 71 6.70 2.33 5.23
N LEU A 72 5.41 2.23 4.93
CA LEU A 72 4.48 1.31 5.58
C LEU A 72 4.05 0.26 4.57
N VAL A 73 4.20 -1.01 4.92
CA VAL A 73 3.67 -2.12 4.13
C VAL A 73 2.37 -2.56 4.78
N GLY A 74 1.26 -2.41 4.06
CA GLY A 74 -0.07 -2.75 4.54
C GLY A 74 -0.21 -4.25 4.76
N HIS A 75 -0.34 -4.67 6.02
CA HIS A 75 -0.87 -5.98 6.40
C HIS A 75 -2.08 -5.75 7.31
N GLN A 76 -3.27 -6.15 6.87
CA GLN A 76 -4.41 -6.27 7.77
C GLN A 76 -4.31 -7.59 8.52
N ASP A 77 -3.85 -7.51 9.77
CA ASP A 77 -4.03 -8.58 10.75
C ASP A 77 -5.51 -8.57 11.16
N ARG A 78 -6.26 -9.60 10.75
CA ARG A 78 -7.64 -9.80 11.16
C ARG A 78 -7.60 -10.44 12.56
N ALA A 79 -7.75 -9.63 13.60
CA ALA A 79 -8.14 -10.12 14.93
C ALA A 79 -9.61 -10.57 14.95
#